data_AF-A0A534VXQ2-F1
#
_entry.id   AF-A0A534VXQ2-F1
#
_cell.length_a   1.000
_cell.length_b   1.000
_cell.length_c   1.000
_cell.angle_alpha   90.00
_cell.angle_beta   90.00
_cell.angle_gamma   90.00
#
_symmetry.space_group_name_H-M   'P 1'
#
loop_
_entity.id
_entity.type
_entity.pdbx_description
1 polymer ?
#
loop_
_entity_poly.entity_id
_entity_poly.type
_entity_poly.pdbx_seq_one_letter_code
_entity_poly.pdbx_strand_id
1 'polypeptide(L)'
;KGFTRVLEINGVGYRAEARGNVLFLTLGYSHPIAFQLPAGISAKVDRQVVVTLEGPDRELLGHTVAAIRELRPPEPYKGKGVKYAEETIRRKAGKAGKAAAGGTR
;
A
#
# COMPACT_ATOMS: atom_id res chain seq x y z
N LYS A 1 -20.94 13.79 5.75
CA LYS A 1 -19.88 13.68 4.70
C LYS A 1 -18.87 12.66 5.22
N GLY A 2 -18.74 11.51 4.57
CA GLY A 2 -17.77 10.48 4.98
C GLY A 2 -16.34 10.92 4.69
N PHE A 3 -15.39 10.33 5.39
CA PHE A 3 -13.96 10.52 5.16
C PHE A 3 -13.44 9.42 4.24
N THR A 4 -12.57 9.80 3.32
CA THR A 4 -11.95 8.89 2.37
C THR A 4 -10.43 9.06 2.42
N ARG A 5 -9.71 7.95 2.43
CA ARG A 5 -8.25 7.92 2.30
C ARG A 5 -7.85 6.92 1.24
N VAL A 6 -6.93 7.33 0.38
CA VAL A 6 -6.43 6.48 -0.71
C VAL A 6 -4.99 6.09 -0.42
N LEU A 7 -4.75 4.79 -0.46
CA LEU A 7 -3.45 4.17 -0.36
C LEU A 7 -3.04 3.61 -1.72
N GLU A 8 -1.75 3.69 -2.03
CA GLU A 8 -1.16 3.14 -3.23
C GLU A 8 -0.06 2.15 -2.86
N ILE A 9 -0.13 0.97 -3.46
CA ILE A 9 0.79 -0.14 -3.25
C ILE A 9 1.79 -0.14 -4.41
N ASN A 10 3.06 0.03 -4.06
CA ASN A 10 4.16 0.01 -5.02
C ASN A 10 5.04 -1.22 -4.78
N GLY A 11 5.20 -2.06 -5.79
CA GLY A 11 6.07 -3.23 -5.71
C GLY A 11 5.77 -4.25 -6.80
N VAL A 12 6.76 -5.06 -7.13
CA VAL A 12 6.59 -6.16 -8.09
C VAL A 12 5.93 -7.32 -7.38
N GLY A 13 4.78 -7.79 -7.89
CA GLY A 13 3.99 -8.85 -7.28
C GLY A 13 3.19 -8.41 -6.04
N TYR A 14 3.12 -7.10 -5.76
CA TYR A 14 2.33 -6.59 -4.64
C TYR A 14 0.91 -6.34 -5.09
N ARG A 15 -0.06 -6.76 -4.29
CA ARG A 15 -1.49 -6.60 -4.58
C ARG A 15 -2.33 -6.62 -3.32
N ALA A 16 -3.45 -5.94 -3.36
CA ALA A 16 -4.53 -6.01 -2.39
C ALA A 16 -5.76 -6.69 -3.01
N GLU A 17 -6.54 -7.35 -2.17
CA GLU A 17 -7.85 -7.89 -2.50
C GLU A 17 -8.79 -7.66 -1.31
N ALA A 18 -9.90 -6.97 -1.52
CA ALA A 18 -10.95 -6.85 -0.50
C ALA A 18 -11.93 -8.01 -0.64
N ARG A 19 -12.17 -8.74 0.45
CA ARG A 19 -13.15 -9.83 0.53
C ARG A 19 -14.03 -9.62 1.76
N GLY A 20 -15.22 -9.06 1.54
CA GLY A 20 -16.12 -8.67 2.63
C GLY A 20 -15.45 -7.66 3.56
N ASN A 21 -15.34 -7.99 4.85
CA ASN A 21 -14.70 -7.14 5.86
C ASN A 21 -13.21 -7.43 6.05
N VAL A 22 -12.60 -8.25 5.19
CA VAL A 22 -11.17 -8.60 5.28
C VAL A 22 -10.44 -8.10 4.05
N LEU A 23 -9.35 -7.37 4.27
CA LEU A 23 -8.43 -6.92 3.24
C LEU A 23 -7.23 -7.87 3.20
N PHE A 24 -7.10 -8.63 2.11
CA PHE A 24 -5.97 -9.50 1.86
C PHE A 24 -4.86 -8.72 1.17
N LEU A 25 -3.67 -8.71 1.76
CA LEU A 25 -2.51 -7.96 1.29
C LEU A 25 -1.38 -8.93 0.94
N THR A 26 -0.99 -8.96 -0.33
CA THR A 26 0.21 -9.64 -0.80
C THR A 26 1.30 -8.59 -0.96
N LEU A 27 2.21 -8.49 0.02
CA LEU A 27 3.26 -7.45 0.05
C LEU A 27 4.67 -8.04 -0.05
N GLY A 28 4.82 -9.17 -0.73
CA GLY A 28 6.09 -9.89 -0.87
C GLY A 28 6.43 -10.81 0.31
N TYR A 29 5.47 -11.05 1.20
CA TYR A 29 5.55 -12.12 2.19
C TYR A 29 5.22 -13.48 1.56
N SER A 30 5.65 -14.57 2.20
CA SER A 30 5.39 -15.93 1.71
C SER A 30 3.90 -16.30 1.69
N HIS A 31 3.08 -15.67 2.54
CA HIS A 31 1.64 -15.85 2.59
C HIS A 31 0.92 -14.48 2.56
N PRO A 32 -0.33 -14.41 2.05
CA PRO A 32 -1.14 -13.20 2.12
C PRO A 32 -1.45 -12.82 3.57
N ILE A 33 -1.37 -11.53 3.88
CA ILE A 33 -1.76 -11.00 5.18
C ILE A 33 -3.26 -10.68 5.14
N ALA A 34 -4.02 -11.29 6.04
CA ALA A 34 -5.45 -10.99 6.21
C ALA A 34 -5.61 -9.88 7.25
N PHE A 35 -5.99 -8.69 6.82
CA PHE A 35 -6.25 -7.55 7.67
C PHE A 35 -7.76 -7.38 7.88
N GLN A 36 -8.23 -7.45 9.12
CA GLN A 36 -9.65 -7.26 9.43
C GLN A 36 -9.98 -5.77 9.51
N LEU A 37 -10.96 -5.33 8.71
CA LEU A 37 -11.44 -3.96 8.73
C LEU A 37 -12.37 -3.76 9.93
N PRO A 38 -12.19 -2.71 10.73
CA PRO A 38 -13.08 -2.41 11.84
C PRO A 38 -14.47 -2.00 11.33
N ALA A 39 -15.47 -2.14 12.21
CA ALA A 39 -16.85 -1.84 11.88
C ALA A 39 -17.01 -0.38 11.43
N GLY A 40 -17.74 -0.18 10.33
CA GLY A 40 -17.97 1.16 9.76
C GLY A 40 -16.91 1.64 8.77
N ILE A 41 -15.81 0.90 8.57
CA ILE A 41 -14.87 1.15 7.46
C ILE A 41 -15.15 0.21 6.31
N SER A 42 -15.23 0.78 5.11
CA SER A 42 -15.27 0.04 3.85
C SER A 42 -13.95 0.19 3.10
N ALA A 43 -13.44 -0.92 2.55
CA ALA A 43 -12.29 -0.90 1.65
C ALA A 43 -12.74 -1.22 0.22
N LYS A 44 -12.32 -0.39 -0.73
CA LYS A 44 -12.44 -0.62 -2.16
C LYS A 44 -11.06 -0.78 -2.74
N VAL A 45 -10.85 -1.82 -3.55
CA VAL A 45 -9.57 -2.04 -4.23
C VAL A 45 -9.76 -1.76 -5.70
N ASP A 46 -9.00 -0.78 -6.22
CA ASP A 46 -8.91 -0.46 -7.64
C ASP A 46 -7.61 -0.99 -8.22
N ARG A 47 -7.70 -1.69 -9.35
CA ARG A 47 -6.55 -2.26 -10.09
C ARG A 47 -5.58 -3.10 -9.24
N GLN A 48 -6.04 -3.62 -8.09
CA GLN A 48 -5.25 -4.39 -7.12
C GLN A 48 -4.09 -3.63 -6.46
N VAL A 49 -3.76 -2.42 -6.92
CA VAL A 49 -2.64 -1.62 -6.41
C VAL A 49 -3.10 -0.34 -5.70
N VAL A 50 -4.35 0.06 -5.87
CA VAL A 50 -4.93 1.22 -5.17
C VAL A 50 -5.98 0.72 -4.19
N VAL A 51 -5.87 1.13 -2.92
CA VAL A 51 -6.83 0.79 -1.88
C VAL A 51 -7.45 2.07 -1.34
N THR A 52 -8.75 2.21 -1.53
CA THR A 52 -9.55 3.34 -1.04
C THR A 52 -10.32 2.90 0.20
N LEU A 53 -10.05 3.56 1.32
CA LEU A 53 -10.74 3.34 2.59
C LEU A 53 -11.72 4.48 2.82
N GLU A 54 -12.97 4.13 3.11
CA GLU A 54 -14.07 5.06 3.36
C GLU A 54 -14.68 4.76 4.73
N GLY A 55 -15.00 5.81 5.51
CA GLY A 55 -15.62 5.64 6.83
C GLY A 55 -16.24 6.93 7.38
N PRO A 56 -17.11 6.82 8.41
CA PRO A 56 -17.74 7.96 9.06
C PRO A 56 -16.83 8.66 10.08
N ASP A 57 -15.85 7.93 10.63
CA ASP A 57 -14.93 8.41 11.67
C ASP A 57 -13.50 8.61 11.11
N ARG A 58 -12.97 9.82 11.26
CA ARG A 58 -11.63 10.20 10.79
C ARG A 58 -10.51 9.56 11.60
N GLU A 59 -10.68 9.40 12.90
CA GLU A 59 -9.65 8.83 13.78
C GLU A 59 -9.51 7.34 13.52
N LEU A 60 -10.62 6.61 13.56
CA LEU A 60 -10.67 5.19 13.24
C LEU A 60 -10.17 4.89 11.82
N LEU A 61 -10.55 5.73 10.83
CA LEU A 61 -10.00 5.65 9.47
C LEU A 61 -8.48 5.86 9.47
N GLY A 62 -7.98 6.89 10.16
CA GLY A 62 -6.55 7.19 10.28
C GLY A 62 -5.76 6.05 10.90
N HIS A 63 -6.24 5.48 12.02
CA HIS A 63 -5.63 4.32 12.67
C HIS A 63 -5.59 3.10 11.76
N THR A 64 -6.67 2.83 11.03
CA THR A 64 -6.75 1.69 10.11
C THR A 64 -5.76 1.85 8.96
N VAL A 65 -5.70 3.05 8.38
CA VAL A 65 -4.77 3.38 7.30
C VAL A 65 -3.32 3.27 7.77
N ALA A 66 -3.02 3.77 8.99
CA ALA A 66 -1.69 3.67 9.59
C ALA A 66 -1.27 2.21 9.81
N ALA A 67 -2.16 1.38 10.38
CA ALA A 67 -1.90 -0.03 10.60
C ALA A 67 -1.58 -0.78 9.30
N ILE A 68 -2.31 -0.51 8.21
CA ILE A 68 -2.03 -1.11 6.90
C ILE A 68 -0.66 -0.66 6.36
N ARG A 69 -0.30 0.62 6.54
CA ARG A 69 1.00 1.16 6.13
C ARG A 69 2.15 0.55 6.92
N GLU A 70 1.97 0.28 8.21
CA GLU A 70 2.98 -0.33 9.08
C GLU A 70 3.35 -1.76 8.67
N LEU A 71 2.44 -2.49 8.02
CA LEU A 71 2.73 -3.84 7.48
C LEU A 71 3.87 -3.81 6.46
N ARG A 72 3.92 -2.80 5.60
CA ARG A 72 5.01 -2.61 4.63
C ARG A 72 5.22 -1.12 4.36
N PRO A 73 5.99 -0.43 5.21
CA PRO A 73 6.24 1.00 5.03
C PRO A 73 7.00 1.23 3.72
N PRO A 74 6.81 2.41 3.10
CA PRO A 74 7.45 2.71 1.83
C PRO A 74 8.97 2.83 2.01
N GLU A 75 9.73 2.06 1.25
CA GLU A 75 11.20 2.05 1.30
C GLU A 75 11.80 3.39 0.81
N PRO A 76 12.87 3.91 1.43
CA PRO A 76 13.43 5.24 1.14
C PRO A 76 14.17 5.35 -0.21
N TYR A 77 14.34 4.25 -0.93
CA TYR A 77 15.05 4.21 -2.21
C TYR A 77 14.09 4.13 -3.40
N LYS A 78 13.40 2.99 -3.55
CA LYS A 78 12.49 2.71 -4.67
C LYS A 78 11.02 2.97 -4.33
N GLY A 79 10.72 3.39 -3.10
CA GLY A 79 9.35 3.62 -2.64
C GLY A 79 8.47 2.38 -2.64
N LYS A 80 9.08 1.18 -2.57
CA LYS A 80 8.33 -0.08 -2.51
C LYS A 80 7.64 -0.19 -1.16
N GLY A 81 6.37 -0.57 -1.16
CA GLY A 81 5.53 -0.66 0.03
C GLY A 81 4.19 0.02 -0.19
N VAL A 82 3.48 0.23 0.91
CA VAL A 82 2.19 0.94 0.93
C VAL A 82 2.44 2.39 1.30
N LYS A 83 2.01 3.33 0.47
CA LYS A 83 2.11 4.77 0.73
C LYS A 83 0.73 5.42 0.61
N TYR A 84 0.58 6.62 1.15
CA TYR A 84 -0.60 7.42 0.79
C TYR A 84 -0.50 7.86 -0.68
N ALA A 85 -1.64 7.98 -1.36
CA ALA A 85 -1.66 8.47 -2.75
C ALA A 85 -1.04 9.87 -2.89
N GLU A 86 -1.21 10.72 -1.88
CA GLU A 86 -0.69 12.09 -1.84
C GLU A 86 0.75 12.19 -1.26
N GLU A 87 1.33 11.08 -0.77
CA GLU A 87 2.64 11.09 -0.11
C GLU A 87 3.78 11.08 -1.14
N THR A 88 4.58 12.16 -1.13
CA THR A 88 5.83 12.23 -1.89
C THR A 88 6.95 11.61 -1.08
N ILE A 89 7.40 10.42 -1.49
CA ILE A 89 8.52 9.72 -0.85
C ILE A 89 9.82 10.49 -1.12
N ARG A 90 10.42 11.05 -0.08
CA ARG A 90 11.76 11.66 -0.15
C ARG A 90 12.79 10.56 -0.41
N ARG A 91 13.18 10.41 -1.67
CA ARG A 91 14.18 9.41 -2.09
C ARG A 91 15.56 9.87 -1.63
N LYS A 92 16.26 9.05 -0.84
CA LYS A 92 17.70 9.23 -0.63
C LYS A 92 18.44 8.76 -1.89
N ALA A 93 19.46 9.49 -2.32
CA ALA A 93 20.33 9.08 -3.42
C ALA A 93 21.02 7.76 -3.07
N GLY A 94 20.41 6.65 -3.46
CA GLY A 94 21.03 5.33 -3.39
C GLY A 94 22.06 5.23 -4.50
N LYS A 95 23.33 5.13 -4.12
CA LYS A 95 24.50 4.66 -4.86
C LYS A 95 24.33 4.67 -6.39
N ALA A 96 25.09 5.53 -7.07
CA ALA A 96 25.51 5.29 -8.44
C ALA A 96 26.10 3.87 -8.52
N GLY A 97 25.29 2.91 -8.96
CA GLY A 97 25.66 1.52 -9.11
C GLY A 97 25.52 1.17 -10.57
N LYS A 98 26.64 1.28 -11.29
CA LYS A 98 26.83 0.66 -12.60
C LYS A 98 26.38 -0.82 -12.55
N ALA A 99 25.48 -1.17 -13.46
CA ALA A 99 25.39 -2.47 -14.13
C ALA A 99 24.70 -2.14 -15.47
N ALA A 100 25.42 -1.77 -16.53
CA ALA A 100 26.28 -2.61 -17.37
C ALA A 100 25.55 -3.85 -17.92
N ALA A 101 25.28 -3.77 -19.23
CA ALA A 101 25.38 -4.83 -20.25
C ALA A 101 24.27 -5.89 -20.41
N GLY A 102 23.94 -6.10 -21.69
CA GLY A 102 23.06 -7.14 -22.27
C GLY A 102 22.04 -6.50 -23.21
N GLY A 103 22.38 -6.05 -24.43
CA GLY A 103 22.63 -6.90 -25.59
C GLY A 103 21.33 -7.63 -25.98
N THR A 104 20.69 -7.39 -27.12
CA THR A 104 21.08 -7.99 -28.41
C THR A 104 20.14 -7.47 -29.52
N ARG A 105 20.76 -7.16 -30.67
CA ARG A 105 20.23 -6.87 -32.04
C ARG A 105 19.52 -5.54 -32.26
#